data_AF-A0A6N1VNU3-F1
#
_entry.id   AF-A0A6N1VNU3-F1
#
_cell.length_a   1.000
_cell.length_b   1.000
_cell.length_c   1.000
_cell.angle_alpha   90.00
_cell.angle_beta   90.00
_cell.angle_gamma   90.00
#
_symmetry.space_group_name_H-M   'P 1'
#
loop_
_entity.id
_entity.type
_entity.pdbx_description
1 polymer ?
#
loop_
_entity_poly.entity_id
_entity_poly.type
_entity_poly.pdbx_seq_one_letter_code
_entity_poly.pdbx_strand_id
1 'polypeptide(L)'
;MRTGKLALAAILAFAVAGCSTGAGTNVPDLAFSAFPRIGESSEKLESTTLVSALNGGIIDRGIHDRMDPATRNKALQAEYQALEYTPAGEAVAWGNPGGRFSGQVVASQPYRVGSQDCRQYSHTVVAGGTPVTNRGTACRNPDGSWTPLT
;
A
#
# COMPACT_ATOMS: atom_id res chain seq x y z
N MET A 1 -43.61 46.69 44.73
CA MET A 1 -43.43 45.87 43.50
C MET A 1 -43.03 46.81 42.37
N ARG A 2 -41.84 46.64 41.78
CA ARG A 2 -41.26 47.56 40.79
C ARG A 2 -41.53 47.05 39.36
N THR A 3 -42.20 47.88 38.57
CA THR A 3 -42.27 47.87 37.10
C THR A 3 -40.86 48.12 36.53
N GLY A 4 -40.40 47.68 35.36
CA GLY A 4 -40.96 47.05 34.16
C GLY A 4 -40.15 47.60 32.96
N LYS A 5 -39.75 46.77 31.98
CA LYS A 5 -39.62 47.07 30.52
C LYS A 5 -38.80 46.00 29.76
N LEU A 6 -39.54 45.18 29.01
CA LEU A 6 -39.40 44.80 27.59
C LEU A 6 -38.01 44.79 26.92
N ALA A 7 -37.61 43.64 26.40
CA ALA A 7 -37.06 43.53 25.04
C ALA A 7 -37.39 42.17 24.40
N LEU A 8 -38.06 42.25 23.24
CA LEU A 8 -38.32 41.24 22.20
C LEU A 8 -37.20 40.19 22.06
N ALA A 9 -37.47 38.88 22.07
CA ALA A 9 -38.10 38.04 21.04
C ALA A 9 -37.15 37.62 19.89
N ALA A 10 -36.81 36.32 19.85
CA ALA A 10 -36.97 35.44 18.69
C ALA A 10 -36.50 34.01 19.02
N ILE A 11 -37.47 33.10 19.03
CA ILE A 11 -37.36 31.64 19.13
C ILE A 11 -36.97 31.09 17.75
N LEU A 12 -36.01 30.16 17.64
CA LEU A 12 -35.82 29.23 16.50
C LEU A 12 -34.56 28.39 16.79
N ALA A 13 -34.41 27.08 16.56
CA ALA A 13 -35.25 25.91 16.41
C ALA A 13 -34.29 24.71 16.61
N PHE A 14 -34.74 23.61 17.21
CA PHE A 14 -33.99 22.35 17.29
C PHE A 14 -33.78 21.77 15.89
N ALA A 15 -32.55 21.34 15.57
CA ALA A 15 -32.31 20.32 14.54
C ALA A 15 -31.01 19.55 14.82
N VAL A 16 -31.15 18.31 15.29
CA VAL A 16 -30.15 17.25 15.17
C VAL A 16 -30.25 16.70 13.74
N ALA A 17 -29.12 16.60 13.03
CA ALA A 17 -28.92 15.81 11.81
C ALA A 17 -27.41 15.46 11.75
N GLY A 18 -26.92 14.23 11.57
CA GLY A 18 -27.14 13.31 10.42
C GLY A 18 -26.47 13.90 9.17
N CYS A 19 -25.61 13.27 8.35
CA CYS A 19 -25.44 11.86 7.99
C CYS A 19 -24.18 11.66 7.09
N SER A 20 -23.85 10.38 6.87
CA SER A 20 -23.33 9.70 5.67
C SER A 20 -22.03 10.12 4.95
N THR A 21 -21.10 9.16 4.97
CA THR A 21 -20.09 8.83 3.95
C THR A 21 -20.70 8.66 2.56
N GLY A 22 -20.01 9.15 1.51
CA GLY A 22 -20.32 8.81 0.12
C GLY A 22 -19.50 9.59 -0.89
N ALA A 23 -18.71 8.87 -1.69
CA ALA A 23 -17.67 9.31 -2.60
C ALA A 23 -18.13 10.19 -3.79
N GLY A 24 -17.19 10.99 -4.29
CA GLY A 24 -17.24 11.58 -5.64
C GLY A 24 -17.14 13.10 -5.67
N THR A 25 -15.94 13.66 -5.52
CA THR A 25 -15.72 15.10 -5.79
C THR A 25 -15.38 15.32 -7.26
N ASN A 26 -16.42 15.48 -8.08
CA ASN A 26 -16.41 16.44 -9.17
C ASN A 26 -16.93 17.76 -8.58
N VAL A 27 -16.05 18.73 -8.31
CA VAL A 27 -16.45 20.10 -7.97
C VAL A 27 -15.82 21.07 -8.98
N PRO A 28 -16.63 21.96 -9.59
CA PRO A 28 -16.13 23.00 -10.46
C PRO A 28 -15.59 24.18 -9.64
N ASP A 29 -14.52 24.75 -10.20
CA ASP A 29 -13.93 26.08 -10.04
C ASP A 29 -14.62 27.05 -9.05
N LEU A 30 -13.98 27.31 -7.91
CA LEU A 30 -14.08 28.58 -7.18
C LEU A 30 -12.71 28.91 -6.56
N ALA A 31 -12.21 30.09 -6.90
CA ALA A 31 -10.87 30.61 -6.63
C ALA A 31 -10.44 30.63 -5.15
N PHE A 32 -9.27 30.04 -4.87
CA PHE A 32 -8.40 30.44 -3.75
C PHE A 32 -6.94 30.19 -4.17
N SER A 33 -6.15 31.27 -4.12
CA SER A 33 -4.69 31.39 -4.23
C SER A 33 -3.86 30.18 -4.70
N ALA A 34 -3.06 30.45 -5.73
CA ALA A 34 -2.01 29.62 -6.29
C ALA A 34 -1.10 28.95 -5.23
N PHE A 35 -1.38 27.69 -4.93
CA PHE A 35 -0.37 26.73 -4.49
C PHE A 35 -0.37 25.60 -5.52
N PRO A 36 0.74 25.32 -6.21
CA PRO A 36 0.82 24.09 -6.96
C PRO A 36 0.66 22.94 -5.95
N ARG A 37 -0.34 22.08 -6.17
CA ARG A 37 -0.47 20.80 -5.45
C ARG A 37 0.66 19.90 -5.92
N ILE A 38 1.87 20.15 -5.44
CA ILE A 38 3.04 19.27 -5.57
C ILE A 38 2.95 18.33 -4.37
N GLY A 39 2.24 17.22 -4.51
CA GLY A 39 2.01 16.34 -3.37
C GLY A 39 1.54 14.93 -3.70
N GLU A 40 1.58 14.49 -4.96
CA GLU A 40 1.20 13.12 -5.33
C GLU A 40 2.30 12.40 -6.13
N SER A 41 3.33 13.11 -6.58
CA SER A 41 4.41 12.54 -7.38
C SER A 41 5.57 11.98 -6.56
N SER A 42 5.96 12.62 -5.45
CA SER A 42 7.19 12.25 -4.72
C SER A 42 7.09 10.91 -3.99
N GLU A 43 5.98 10.62 -3.30
CA GLU A 43 5.81 9.32 -2.58
C GLU A 43 5.70 8.13 -3.54
N LYS A 44 5.09 8.34 -4.71
CA LYS A 44 4.98 7.33 -5.77
C LYS A 44 6.33 7.08 -6.46
N LEU A 45 7.15 8.11 -6.62
CA LEU A 45 8.49 8.00 -7.20
C LEU A 45 9.43 7.20 -6.27
N GLU A 46 9.47 7.53 -4.99
CA GLU A 46 10.27 6.82 -3.98
C GLU A 46 9.84 5.35 -3.82
N SER A 47 8.54 5.07 -3.76
CA SER A 47 8.08 3.67 -3.69
C SER A 47 8.42 2.87 -4.95
N THR A 48 8.48 3.51 -6.12
CA THR A 48 8.85 2.83 -7.37
C THR A 48 10.33 2.48 -7.43
N THR A 49 11.22 3.36 -6.94
CA THR A 49 12.66 3.09 -6.91
C THR A 49 13.00 1.96 -5.92
N LEU A 50 12.39 1.98 -4.73
CA LEU A 50 12.60 0.98 -3.69
C LEU A 50 12.11 -0.41 -4.11
N VAL A 51 10.94 -0.48 -4.76
CA VAL A 51 10.40 -1.75 -5.31
C VAL A 51 11.26 -2.26 -6.48
N SER A 52 11.82 -1.37 -7.30
CA SER A 52 12.66 -1.77 -8.44
C SER A 52 13.99 -2.40 -8.01
N ALA A 53 14.49 -2.08 -6.80
CA ALA A 53 15.71 -2.66 -6.25
C ALA A 53 15.60 -4.18 -5.99
N LEU A 54 14.38 -4.71 -5.89
CA LEU A 54 14.12 -6.16 -5.84
C LEU A 54 14.41 -6.88 -7.17
N ASN A 55 14.74 -6.14 -8.24
CA ASN A 55 15.25 -6.66 -9.51
C ASN A 55 14.38 -7.76 -10.14
N GLY A 56 13.06 -7.60 -10.12
CA GLY A 56 12.13 -8.60 -10.68
C GLY A 56 11.58 -9.61 -9.66
N GLY A 57 12.08 -9.60 -8.43
CA GLY A 57 11.60 -10.45 -7.34
C GLY A 57 12.04 -11.91 -7.48
N ILE A 58 11.43 -12.81 -6.69
CA ILE A 58 11.85 -14.22 -6.61
C ILE A 58 10.94 -15.19 -7.35
N ILE A 59 9.91 -14.68 -8.05
CA ILE A 59 9.01 -15.52 -8.85
C ILE A 59 9.81 -16.20 -9.96
N ASP A 60 9.57 -17.50 -10.15
CA ASP A 60 10.19 -18.28 -11.24
C ASP A 60 9.97 -17.62 -12.61
N ARG A 61 11.03 -17.63 -13.44
CA ARG A 61 11.03 -16.97 -14.76
C ARG A 61 9.89 -17.47 -15.67
N GLY A 62 9.57 -18.76 -15.67
CA GLY A 62 8.51 -19.32 -16.50
C GLY A 62 7.10 -18.88 -16.09
N ILE A 63 6.91 -18.51 -14.81
CA ILE A 63 5.67 -17.88 -14.34
C ILE A 63 5.68 -16.39 -14.66
N HIS A 64 6.79 -15.72 -14.33
CA HIS A 64 6.99 -14.29 -14.55
C HIS A 64 6.73 -13.91 -16.03
N ASP A 65 7.28 -14.67 -16.98
CA ASP A 65 7.14 -14.41 -18.42
C ASP A 65 5.69 -14.48 -18.94
N ARG A 66 4.78 -15.14 -18.20
CA ARG A 66 3.36 -15.24 -18.56
C ARG A 66 2.49 -14.13 -17.93
N MET A 67 3.03 -13.38 -16.97
CA MET A 67 2.37 -12.25 -16.32
C MET A 67 2.52 -10.99 -17.17
N ASP A 68 1.45 -10.19 -17.23
CA ASP A 68 1.54 -8.82 -17.76
C ASP A 68 2.32 -7.90 -16.79
N PRO A 69 2.85 -6.76 -17.27
CA PRO A 69 3.65 -5.85 -16.44
C PRO A 69 2.93 -5.34 -15.18
N ALA A 70 1.62 -5.10 -15.23
CA ALA A 70 0.88 -4.59 -14.09
C ALA A 70 0.76 -5.67 -13.00
N THR A 71 0.56 -6.93 -13.39
CA THR A 71 0.56 -8.08 -12.48
C THR A 71 1.93 -8.27 -11.83
N ARG A 72 3.02 -8.17 -12.61
CA ARG A 72 4.39 -8.26 -12.07
C ARG A 72 4.66 -7.17 -11.05
N ASN A 73 4.27 -5.93 -11.34
CA ASN A 73 4.44 -4.80 -10.43
C ASN A 73 3.68 -5.01 -9.12
N LYS A 74 2.45 -5.55 -9.15
CA LYS A 74 1.68 -5.87 -7.94
C LYS A 74 2.37 -6.95 -7.10
N ALA A 75 2.90 -7.98 -7.73
CA ALA A 75 3.62 -9.05 -7.05
C ALA A 75 4.91 -8.53 -6.38
N LEU A 76 5.67 -7.69 -7.09
CA LEU A 76 6.86 -7.01 -6.57
C LEU A 76 6.56 -6.06 -5.41
N GLN A 77 5.48 -5.28 -5.50
CA GLN A 77 5.02 -4.43 -4.40
C GLN A 77 4.68 -5.25 -3.15
N ALA A 78 4.05 -6.42 -3.32
CA ALA A 78 3.77 -7.31 -2.22
C ALA A 78 5.04 -7.89 -1.59
N GLU A 79 6.08 -8.17 -2.38
CA GLU A 79 7.39 -8.56 -1.84
C GLU A 79 7.99 -7.44 -0.98
N TYR A 80 8.04 -6.21 -1.50
CA TYR A 80 8.55 -5.07 -0.75
C TYR A 80 7.76 -4.83 0.54
N GLN A 81 6.42 -4.86 0.45
CA GLN A 81 5.55 -4.68 1.60
C GLN A 81 5.78 -5.76 2.67
N ALA A 82 5.92 -7.02 2.27
CA ALA A 82 6.18 -8.13 3.19
C ALA A 82 7.52 -7.96 3.93
N LEU A 83 8.54 -7.48 3.21
CA LEU A 83 9.88 -7.28 3.76
C LEU A 83 9.98 -6.05 4.65
N GLU A 84 9.31 -4.95 4.30
CA GLU A 84 9.47 -3.68 4.99
C GLU A 84 8.47 -3.47 6.13
N TYR A 85 7.19 -3.78 5.89
CA TYR A 85 6.10 -3.34 6.77
C TYR A 85 5.37 -4.48 7.48
N THR A 86 5.53 -5.71 7.01
CA THR A 86 4.74 -6.86 7.52
C THR A 86 5.47 -7.63 8.62
N PRO A 87 4.78 -7.89 9.77
CA PRO A 87 5.30 -8.76 10.82
C PRO A 87 5.70 -10.15 10.31
N ALA A 88 6.64 -10.78 11.01
CA ALA A 88 7.09 -12.12 10.63
C ALA A 88 5.94 -13.15 10.69
N GLY A 89 5.77 -13.91 9.62
CA GLY A 89 4.74 -14.94 9.49
C GLY A 89 3.39 -14.43 8.97
N GLU A 90 3.20 -13.12 8.83
CA GLU A 90 1.99 -12.55 8.22
C GLU A 90 2.09 -12.53 6.69
N ALA A 91 0.95 -12.73 6.03
CA ALA A 91 0.86 -12.83 4.58
C ALA A 91 0.41 -11.51 3.95
N VAL A 92 1.16 -11.05 2.95
CA VAL A 92 0.74 -9.97 2.04
C VAL A 92 0.19 -10.60 0.78
N ALA A 93 -1.14 -10.60 0.64
CA ALA A 93 -1.81 -11.10 -0.55
C ALA A 93 -1.80 -10.05 -1.67
N TRP A 94 -1.78 -10.52 -2.92
CA TRP A 94 -1.92 -9.68 -4.10
C TRP A 94 -2.70 -10.39 -5.21
N GLY A 95 -3.20 -9.57 -6.14
CA GLY A 95 -4.08 -10.04 -7.20
C GLY A 95 -5.50 -10.30 -6.70
N ASN A 96 -6.35 -10.80 -7.59
CA ASN A 96 -7.75 -11.10 -7.27
C ASN A 96 -7.91 -12.60 -7.05
N PRO A 97 -8.63 -13.04 -5.99
CA PRO A 97 -9.02 -14.44 -5.84
C PRO A 97 -9.75 -14.94 -7.10
N GLY A 98 -9.32 -16.09 -7.63
CA GLY A 98 -9.87 -16.65 -8.88
C GLY A 98 -9.40 -15.96 -10.17
N GLY A 99 -8.53 -14.94 -10.08
CA GLY A 99 -7.87 -14.35 -11.24
C GLY A 99 -6.85 -15.31 -11.88
N ARG A 100 -6.35 -14.95 -13.08
CA ARG A 100 -5.33 -15.73 -13.80
C ARG A 100 -4.04 -15.92 -12.99
N PHE A 101 -3.67 -14.88 -12.25
CA PHE A 101 -2.55 -14.87 -11.31
C PHE A 101 -2.99 -14.19 -10.02
N SER A 102 -2.68 -14.84 -8.91
CA SER A 102 -2.76 -14.28 -7.57
C SER A 102 -1.65 -14.89 -6.72
N GLY A 103 -1.41 -14.31 -5.56
CA GLY A 103 -0.40 -14.86 -4.69
C GLY A 103 -0.35 -14.20 -3.34
N GLN A 104 0.64 -14.65 -2.57
CA GLN A 104 0.96 -14.08 -1.29
C GLN A 104 2.45 -14.16 -1.02
N VAL A 105 2.95 -13.20 -0.26
CA VAL A 105 4.32 -13.17 0.24
C VAL A 105 4.30 -13.25 1.75
N VAL A 106 5.15 -14.09 2.32
CA VAL A 106 5.32 -14.23 3.77
C VAL A 106 6.80 -14.05 4.09
N ALA A 107 7.11 -13.09 4.94
CA ALA A 107 8.47 -12.85 5.42
C ALA A 107 8.70 -13.47 6.80
N SER A 108 9.91 -13.96 7.05
CA SER A 108 10.34 -14.49 8.34
C SER A 108 10.87 -13.39 9.26
N GLN A 109 11.33 -13.79 10.44
CA GLN A 109 11.99 -12.87 11.38
C GLN A 109 13.27 -12.29 10.76
N PRO A 110 13.55 -10.99 10.98
CA PRO A 110 14.81 -10.40 10.56
C PRO A 110 15.98 -10.99 11.35
N TYR A 111 17.12 -11.10 10.68
CA TYR A 111 18.38 -11.55 11.25
C TYR A 111 19.53 -10.72 10.70
N ARG A 112 20.67 -10.70 11.38
CA ARG A 112 21.81 -9.86 11.02
C ARG A 112 22.88 -10.65 10.26
N VAL A 113 23.35 -10.10 9.14
CA VAL A 113 24.55 -10.57 8.42
C VAL A 113 25.55 -9.42 8.39
N GLY A 114 26.62 -9.52 9.17
CA GLY A 114 27.54 -8.39 9.39
C GLY A 114 26.81 -7.19 10.02
N SER A 115 26.77 -6.07 9.30
CA SER A 115 26.04 -4.85 9.72
C SER A 115 24.65 -4.70 9.08
N GLN A 116 24.23 -5.66 8.24
CA GLN A 116 23.00 -5.54 7.45
C GLN A 116 21.88 -6.44 8.00
N ASP A 117 20.66 -5.91 8.08
CA ASP A 117 19.48 -6.67 8.45
C ASP A 117 18.93 -7.41 7.22
N CYS A 118 18.82 -8.73 7.31
CA CYS A 118 18.31 -9.60 6.26
C CYS A 118 17.02 -10.29 6.69
N ARG A 119 16.17 -10.61 5.72
CA ARG A 119 14.92 -11.35 5.92
C ARG A 119 14.80 -12.44 4.88
N GLN A 120 14.48 -13.65 5.35
CA GLN A 120 13.99 -14.70 4.48
C GLN A 120 12.52 -14.44 4.16
N TYR A 121 12.09 -14.84 2.98
CA TYR A 121 10.69 -14.73 2.57
C TYR A 121 10.33 -15.80 1.54
N SER A 122 9.05 -16.12 1.49
CA SER A 122 8.48 -17.02 0.49
C SER A 122 7.40 -16.31 -0.31
N HIS A 123 7.42 -16.51 -1.62
CA HIS A 123 6.42 -16.00 -2.54
C HIS A 123 5.67 -17.18 -3.14
N THR A 124 4.40 -17.32 -2.78
CA THR A 124 3.51 -18.34 -3.35
C THR A 124 2.63 -17.69 -4.42
N VAL A 125 2.72 -18.20 -5.64
CA VAL A 125 1.92 -17.76 -6.79
C VAL A 125 0.97 -18.86 -7.21
N VAL A 126 -0.30 -18.54 -7.38
CA VAL A 126 -1.31 -19.40 -7.98
C VAL A 126 -1.43 -19.03 -9.45
N ALA A 127 -1.02 -19.94 -10.34
CA ALA A 127 -1.12 -19.77 -11.79
C ALA A 127 -1.86 -20.97 -12.39
N GLY A 128 -3.07 -20.76 -12.92
CA GLY A 128 -3.88 -21.86 -13.45
C GLY A 128 -4.32 -22.87 -12.38
N GLY A 129 -4.58 -22.39 -11.16
CA GLY A 129 -5.07 -23.21 -10.03
C GLY A 129 -4.01 -24.01 -9.29
N THR A 130 -2.76 -24.07 -9.78
CA THR A 130 -1.66 -24.74 -9.08
C THR A 130 -0.81 -23.72 -8.33
N PRO A 131 -0.62 -23.84 -7.01
CA PRO A 131 0.28 -23.00 -6.25
C PRO A 131 1.75 -23.41 -6.48
N VAL A 132 2.60 -22.43 -6.72
CA VAL A 132 4.06 -22.58 -6.83
C VAL A 132 4.70 -21.63 -5.83
N THR A 133 5.60 -22.15 -4.98
CA THR A 133 6.26 -21.35 -3.94
C THR A 133 7.75 -21.22 -4.24
N ASN A 134 8.21 -19.98 -4.38
CA ASN A 134 9.62 -19.63 -4.41
C ASN A 134 10.06 -19.11 -3.04
N ARG A 135 11.33 -19.30 -2.67
CA ARG A 135 11.90 -18.79 -1.43
C ARG A 135 13.17 -18.02 -1.74
N GLY A 136 13.40 -16.94 -1.00
CA GLY A 136 14.57 -16.11 -1.15
C GLY A 136 14.96 -15.43 0.16
N THR A 137 16.04 -14.67 0.07
CA THR A 137 16.50 -13.78 1.12
C THR A 137 16.76 -12.42 0.49
N ALA A 138 16.36 -11.35 1.17
CA ALA A 138 16.76 -10.00 0.84
C ALA A 138 17.36 -9.32 2.07
N CYS A 139 18.31 -8.42 1.85
CA CYS A 139 18.91 -7.62 2.89
C CYS A 139 18.58 -6.14 2.70
N ARG A 140 18.28 -5.46 3.80
CA ARG A 140 17.83 -4.07 3.84
C ARG A 140 19.01 -3.13 3.71
N ASN A 141 18.90 -2.14 2.85
CA ASN A 141 19.91 -1.13 2.62
C ASN A 141 19.59 0.16 3.42
N PRO A 142 20.58 1.03 3.67
CA PRO A 142 20.38 2.29 4.38
C PRO A 142 19.41 3.26 3.68
N ASP A 143 19.28 3.15 2.36
CA ASP A 143 18.34 3.94 1.55
C ASP A 143 16.90 3.41 1.60
N GLY A 144 16.64 2.34 2.37
CA GLY A 144 15.34 1.69 2.50
C GLY A 144 15.06 0.62 1.46
N SER A 145 15.92 0.45 0.45
CA SER A 145 15.75 -0.60 -0.55
C SER A 145 16.07 -1.98 0.01
N TRP A 146 15.56 -3.02 -0.63
CA TRP A 146 15.88 -4.41 -0.30
C TRP A 146 16.61 -5.05 -1.48
N THR A 147 17.80 -5.61 -1.22
CA THR A 147 18.59 -6.32 -2.24
C THR A 147 18.46 -7.82 -2.04
N PRO A 148 17.94 -8.56 -3.03
CA PRO A 148 17.94 -10.02 -2.99
C PRO A 148 19.37 -10.61 -2.98
N LEU A 149 19.57 -11.71 -2.25
CA LEU A 149 20.83 -12.46 -2.20
C LEU A 149 20.88 -13.63 -3.19
N THR A 150 20.17 -13.52 -4.32
CA THR A 150 20.04 -14.59 -5.35
C THR A 150 21.37 -14.98 -5.97
#